data_AF-A0A060Z620-F1
#
_entry.id   AF-A0A060Z620-F1
#
_cell.length_a   1.000
_cell.length_b   1.000
_cell.length_c   1.000
_cell.angle_alpha   90.00
_cell.angle_beta   90.00
_cell.angle_gamma   90.00
#
_symmetry.space_group_name_H-M   'P 1'
#
loop_
_entity.id
_entity.type
_entity.pdbx_description
1 polymer ?
#
loop_
_entity_poly.entity_id
_entity_poly.type
_entity_poly.pdbx_seq_one_letter_code
_entity_poly.pdbx_strand_id
1 'polypeptide(L)'
;MMRHLHRVSENYEENKMSPSNLGIVFGPTLLRPLVSVDVSMVALLETTYQSLLVEFLITHHQHIFDAPPPAPTTPLPDTLPGDVFRRARRLLQGLTLALRTPPLEEPCPENAPAL
;
A
#
# COMPACT_ATOMS: atom_id res chain seq x y z
N MET A 1 -12.18 0.39 17.36
CA MET A 1 -13.20 -0.57 16.87
C MET A 1 -12.91 -2.00 17.33
N MET A 2 -11.75 -2.60 17.00
CA MET A 2 -11.47 -4.01 17.37
C MET A 2 -11.57 -4.30 18.86
N ARG A 3 -11.08 -3.40 19.73
CA ARG A 3 -11.30 -3.49 21.19
C ARG A 3 -12.78 -3.54 21.59
N HIS A 4 -13.66 -2.83 20.89
CA HIS A 4 -15.09 -2.85 21.18
C HIS A 4 -15.70 -4.20 20.78
N LEU A 5 -15.39 -4.68 19.58
CA LEU A 5 -15.86 -5.99 19.11
C LEU A 5 -15.33 -7.12 19.99
N HIS A 6 -14.09 -7.01 20.50
CA HIS A 6 -13.55 -7.95 21.49
C HIS A 6 -14.40 -7.98 22.76
N ARG A 7 -14.72 -6.82 23.34
CA ARG A 7 -15.58 -6.74 24.53
C ARG A 7 -16.97 -7.32 24.28
N VAL A 8 -17.53 -7.12 23.10
CA VAL A 8 -18.80 -7.76 22.72
C VAL A 8 -18.65 -9.28 22.71
N SER A 9 -17.56 -9.80 22.13
CA SER A 9 -17.31 -11.25 22.10
C SER A 9 -16.96 -11.87 23.45
N GLU A 10 -16.46 -11.11 24.42
CA GLU A 10 -16.22 -11.62 25.78
C GLU A 10 -17.53 -11.99 26.51
N ASN A 11 -18.63 -11.34 26.14
CA ASN A 11 -19.97 -11.63 26.67
C ASN A 11 -20.77 -12.63 25.81
N TYR A 12 -20.10 -13.48 25.02
CA TYR A 12 -20.78 -14.38 24.07
C TYR A 12 -21.76 -15.36 24.73
N GLU A 13 -21.61 -15.67 26.03
CA GLU A 13 -22.56 -16.53 26.73
C GLU A 13 -23.96 -15.92 26.84
N GLU A 14 -24.06 -14.59 26.91
CA GLU A 14 -25.33 -13.86 26.98
C GLU A 14 -25.79 -13.41 25.59
N ASN A 15 -24.91 -12.77 24.81
CA ASN A 15 -25.27 -12.14 23.53
C ASN A 15 -25.14 -13.07 22.32
N LYS A 16 -24.53 -14.26 22.48
CA LYS A 16 -24.30 -15.27 21.44
C LYS A 16 -23.45 -14.80 20.25
N MET A 17 -22.70 -13.71 20.41
CA MET A 17 -21.82 -13.16 19.37
C MET A 17 -20.37 -13.58 19.61
N SER A 18 -19.97 -14.70 19.00
CA SER A 18 -18.57 -15.09 18.95
C SER A 18 -17.76 -14.16 18.03
N PRO A 19 -16.41 -14.16 18.13
CA PRO A 19 -15.55 -13.43 17.19
C PRO A 19 -15.82 -13.79 15.73
N SER A 20 -16.15 -15.06 15.45
CA SER A 20 -16.52 -15.54 14.12
C SER A 20 -17.85 -14.95 13.62
N ASN A 21 -18.88 -14.91 14.48
CA ASN A 21 -20.17 -14.29 14.15
C ASN A 21 -19.99 -12.78 13.86
N LEU A 22 -19.15 -12.10 14.63
CA LEU A 22 -18.81 -10.71 14.40
C LEU A 22 -18.01 -10.53 13.09
N GLY A 23 -17.10 -11.45 12.79
CA GLY A 23 -16.34 -11.48 11.53
C GLY A 23 -17.27 -11.54 10.32
N ILE A 24 -18.30 -12.39 10.34
CA ILE A 24 -19.27 -12.51 9.24
C ILE A 24 -20.06 -11.21 9.03
N VAL A 25 -20.54 -10.60 10.11
CA VAL A 25 -21.37 -9.37 10.04
C VAL A 25 -20.53 -8.14 9.66
N PHE A 26 -19.35 -8.00 10.26
CA PHE A 26 -18.52 -6.81 10.09
C PHE A 26 -17.47 -6.93 8.97
N GLY A 27 -17.13 -8.15 8.53
CA GLY A 27 -16.16 -8.42 7.45
C GLY A 27 -16.39 -7.57 6.20
N PRO A 28 -17.59 -7.64 5.57
CA PRO A 28 -17.89 -6.84 4.38
C PRO A 28 -17.87 -5.32 4.63
N THR A 29 -18.22 -4.89 5.85
CA THR A 29 -18.30 -3.47 6.21
C THR A 29 -16.92 -2.87 6.47
N LEU A 30 -16.02 -3.63 7.09
CA LEU A 30 -14.68 -3.17 7.47
C LEU A 30 -13.66 -3.28 6.34
N LEU A 31 -13.80 -4.30 5.47
CA LEU A 31 -12.81 -4.64 4.45
C LEU A 31 -13.32 -4.42 3.03
N ARG A 32 -14.28 -3.49 2.85
CA ARG A 32 -14.99 -3.17 1.61
C ARG A 32 -14.21 -3.62 0.36
N PRO A 33 -14.73 -4.58 -0.43
CA PRO A 33 -14.07 -5.04 -1.64
C PRO A 33 -13.74 -3.85 -2.56
N LEU A 34 -12.49 -3.78 -3.03
CA LEU A 34 -12.03 -2.70 -3.93
C LEU A 34 -12.69 -2.78 -5.32
N VAL A 35 -13.35 -3.88 -5.63
CA VAL A 35 -14.01 -4.13 -6.92
C VAL A 35 -15.35 -4.81 -6.65
N SER A 36 -16.42 -4.38 -7.32
CA SER A 36 -17.68 -5.11 -7.37
C SER A 36 -17.44 -6.41 -8.15
N VAL A 37 -17.11 -7.48 -7.44
CA VAL A 37 -16.90 -8.79 -8.05
C VAL A 37 -18.26 -9.37 -8.39
N ASP A 38 -18.49 -9.69 -9.66
CA ASP A 38 -19.66 -10.47 -10.07
C ASP A 38 -19.71 -11.79 -9.29
N VAL A 39 -20.91 -12.33 -9.08
CA VAL A 39 -21.18 -13.53 -8.25
C VAL A 39 -20.40 -14.74 -8.80
N SER A 40 -19.15 -14.85 -8.39
CA SER A 40 -18.18 -15.85 -8.81
C SER A 40 -17.66 -16.58 -7.58
N MET A 41 -17.16 -17.80 -7.77
CA MET A 41 -16.53 -18.56 -6.67
C MET A 41 -15.40 -17.78 -6.00
N VAL A 42 -14.67 -16.96 -6.76
CA VAL A 42 -13.62 -16.09 -6.24
C VAL A 42 -14.19 -15.03 -5.28
N ALA A 43 -15.34 -14.43 -5.61
CA ALA A 43 -16.01 -13.47 -4.74
C ALA A 43 -16.39 -14.11 -3.39
N LEU A 44 -16.88 -15.35 -3.41
CA LEU A 44 -17.24 -16.08 -2.19
C LEU A 44 -16.03 -16.35 -1.29
N LEU A 45 -14.90 -16.74 -1.89
CA LEU A 45 -13.65 -16.91 -1.14
C LEU A 45 -13.18 -15.58 -0.51
N GLU A 46 -13.22 -14.48 -1.27
CA GLU A 46 -12.89 -13.14 -0.75
C GLU A 46 -13.77 -12.76 0.45
N THR A 47 -15.09 -12.98 0.38
CA THR A 47 -15.99 -12.70 1.52
C THR A 47 -15.67 -13.57 2.75
N THR A 48 -15.25 -14.82 2.52
CA THR A 48 -14.82 -15.72 3.60
C THR A 48 -13.52 -15.21 4.23
N TYR A 49 -12.55 -14.82 3.41
CA TYR A 49 -11.29 -14.24 3.88
C TYR A 49 -11.51 -12.94 4.66
N GLN A 50 -12.43 -12.08 4.24
CA GLN A 50 -12.78 -10.87 4.99
C GLN A 50 -13.30 -11.21 6.38
N SER A 51 -14.18 -12.20 6.46
CA SER A 51 -14.77 -12.66 7.72
C SER A 51 -13.71 -13.20 8.68
N LEU A 52 -12.83 -14.08 8.17
CA LEU A 52 -11.73 -14.67 8.91
C LEU A 52 -10.69 -13.64 9.35
N LEU A 53 -10.37 -12.67 8.49
CA LEU A 53 -9.45 -11.60 8.83
C LEU A 53 -10.00 -10.75 9.98
N VAL A 54 -11.29 -10.39 9.94
CA VAL A 54 -11.90 -9.63 11.04
C VAL A 54 -11.94 -10.46 12.33
N GLU A 55 -12.29 -11.74 12.27
CA GLU A 55 -12.24 -12.65 13.42
C GLU A 55 -10.83 -12.68 14.05
N PHE A 56 -9.80 -12.81 13.22
CA PHE A 56 -8.41 -12.78 13.65
C PHE A 56 -8.02 -11.46 14.31
N LEU A 57 -8.42 -10.32 13.72
CA LEU A 57 -8.15 -8.98 14.25
C LEU A 57 -8.86 -8.71 15.58
N ILE A 58 -10.06 -9.26 15.78
CA ILE A 58 -10.78 -9.17 17.07
C ILE A 58 -10.03 -9.97 18.13
N THR A 59 -9.69 -11.23 17.82
CA THR A 59 -9.05 -12.17 18.75
C THR A 59 -7.67 -11.67 19.21
N HIS A 60 -6.88 -11.09 18.30
CA HIS A 60 -5.52 -10.66 18.59
C HIS A 60 -5.38 -9.14 18.77
N HIS A 61 -6.47 -8.44 19.11
CA HIS A 61 -6.49 -6.98 19.11
C HIS A 61 -5.41 -6.35 19.99
N GLN A 62 -5.07 -6.96 21.13
CA GLN A 62 -4.04 -6.43 22.03
C GLN A 62 -2.64 -6.48 21.41
N HIS A 63 -2.31 -7.58 20.73
CA HIS A 63 -1.00 -7.74 20.10
C HIS A 63 -0.84 -6.85 18.86
N ILE A 64 -1.93 -6.62 18.13
CA ILE A 64 -1.89 -5.88 16.86
C ILE A 64 -1.98 -4.38 17.08
N PHE A 65 -2.82 -3.93 18.04
CA PHE A 65 -3.11 -2.51 18.23
C PHE A 65 -2.56 -1.92 19.54
N ASP A 66 -2.26 -2.76 20.54
CA ASP A 66 -1.75 -2.33 21.85
C ASP A 66 -0.28 -2.74 22.08
N ALA A 67 0.43 -3.11 21.00
CA ALA A 67 1.87 -3.36 21.08
C ALA A 67 2.60 -2.09 21.57
N PRO A 68 3.45 -2.20 22.60
CA PRO A 68 4.28 -1.07 23.01
C PRO A 68 5.18 -0.65 21.84
N PRO A 69 5.40 0.66 21.64
CA PRO A 69 6.31 1.12 20.60
C PRO A 69 7.67 0.43 20.80
N PRO A 70 8.32 -0.02 19.72
CA PRO A 70 9.62 -0.67 19.83
C PRO A 70 10.55 0.25 20.61
N ALA A 71 11.23 -0.32 21.62
CA ALA A 71 12.19 0.43 22.41
C ALA A 71 13.19 1.14 21.47
N PRO A 72 13.57 2.41 21.72
CA PRO A 72 14.54 3.13 20.91
C PRO A 72 15.93 2.53 21.15
N THR A 73 16.22 1.39 20.53
CA THR A 73 17.48 0.65 20.75
C THR A 73 18.22 0.32 19.46
N THR A 74 18.08 1.16 18.44
CA THR A 74 19.03 1.19 17.33
C THR A 74 19.42 2.64 17.03
N PRO A 75 20.70 3.03 17.17
CA PRO A 75 21.17 4.23 16.49
C PRO A 75 20.90 3.99 15.00
N LEU A 76 20.08 4.87 14.42
CA LEU A 76 19.80 4.91 13.00
C LEU A 76 21.15 4.83 12.26
N PRO A 77 21.40 3.86 11.36
CA PRO A 77 22.58 3.94 10.51
C PRO A 77 22.46 5.22 9.67
N ASP A 78 23.41 6.14 9.83
CA ASP A 78 23.43 7.50 9.24
C ASP A 78 23.43 7.56 7.70
N THR A 79 23.16 6.47 7.00
CA THR A 79 23.04 6.47 5.54
C THR A 79 21.60 6.76 5.12
N LEU A 80 21.24 8.04 5.18
CA LEU A 80 19.99 8.57 4.63
C LEU A 80 19.89 8.28 3.12
N PRO A 81 18.77 7.68 2.64
CA PRO A 81 18.43 7.56 1.21
C PRO A 81 18.39 8.91 0.47
N GLY A 82 18.30 10.02 1.22
CA GLY A 82 18.28 11.38 0.69
C GLY A 82 19.56 11.80 -0.03
N ASP A 83 20.74 11.31 0.38
CA ASP A 83 21.99 11.67 -0.29
C ASP A 83 22.16 10.99 -1.63
N VAL A 84 21.70 9.74 -1.74
CA VAL A 84 21.63 9.01 -3.00
C VAL A 84 20.66 9.72 -3.94
N PHE A 85 19.48 10.12 -3.45
CA PHE A 85 18.49 10.84 -4.24
C PHE A 85 18.99 12.23 -4.69
N ARG A 86 19.65 12.99 -3.80
CA ARG A 86 20.27 14.28 -4.13
C ARG A 86 21.38 14.13 -5.17
N ARG A 87 22.17 13.06 -5.09
CA ARG A 87 23.27 12.79 -6.03
C ARG A 87 22.74 12.32 -7.39
N ALA A 88 21.74 11.45 -7.40
CA ALA A 88 21.03 11.03 -8.61
C ALA A 88 20.39 12.24 -9.34
N ARG A 89 19.71 13.14 -8.60
CA ARG A 89 19.11 14.35 -9.16
C ARG A 89 20.14 15.29 -9.79
N ARG A 90 21.33 15.45 -9.19
CA ARG A 90 22.41 16.25 -9.77
C ARG A 90 22.98 15.65 -11.06
N LEU A 91 23.13 14.32 -11.11
CA LEU A 91 23.60 13.62 -12.31
C LEU A 91 22.59 13.73 -13.46
N LEU A 92 21.29 13.56 -13.18
CA LEU A 92 20.22 13.75 -14.16
C LEU A 92 20.21 15.18 -14.72
N GLN A 93 20.33 16.20 -13.87
CA GLN A 93 20.42 17.59 -14.32
C GLN A 93 21.66 17.86 -15.19
N GLY A 94 22.81 17.28 -14.86
CA GLY A 94 24.01 17.37 -15.68
C GLY A 94 23.85 16.72 -17.06
N LEU A 95 23.22 15.56 -17.13
CA LEU A 95 22.92 14.85 -18.39
C LEU A 95 21.91 15.62 -19.26
N THR A 96 20.90 16.25 -18.66
CA THR A 96 19.94 17.10 -19.39
C THR A 96 20.61 18.32 -20.02
N LEU A 97 21.62 18.91 -19.36
CA LEU A 97 22.40 20.00 -19.95
C LEU A 97 23.34 19.53 -21.06
N ALA A 98 23.94 18.34 -20.91
CA ALA A 98 24.82 17.76 -21.92
C ALA A 98 24.09 17.37 -23.22
N LEU A 99 22.82 16.97 -23.13
CA LEU A 99 21.96 16.65 -24.28
C LEU A 99 21.39 17.88 -25.00
N ARG A 100 21.63 19.09 -24.48
CA ARG A 100 21.17 20.36 -25.07
C ARG A 100 22.25 21.04 -25.91
N THR A 101 23.14 20.27 -26.54
CA THR A 101 23.92 20.77 -27.67
C THR A 101 22.94 21.16 -28.77
N PRO A 102 22.98 22.41 -29.29
CA PRO A 102 22.12 22.78 -30.41
C PRO A 102 22.43 21.86 -31.60
N PRO A 103 21.42 21.48 -32.39
CA PRO A 103 21.66 20.73 -33.61
C PRO A 103 22.60 21.54 -34.50
N LEU A 104 23.62 20.88 -35.06
CA LEU A 104 24.44 21.48 -36.10
C LEU A 104 23.53 21.87 -37.26
N GLU A 105 23.48 23.16 -37.54
CA GLU A 105 22.81 23.72 -38.71
C GLU A 105 23.63 23.27 -39.94
N GLU A 106 23.20 22.17 -40.58
CA GLU A 106 23.77 21.72 -41.84
C GLU A 106 23.37 22.71 -42.96
N PRO A 107 24.32 23.33 -43.68
CA PRO A 107 24.00 24.28 -44.73
C PRO A 107 23.36 23.55 -45.93
N CYS A 108 22.18 24.00 -46.36
CA CYS A 108 21.49 23.43 -47.52
C CYS A 108 22.36 23.55 -48.79
N PRO A 109 22.64 22.46 -49.52
CA PRO A 109 23.35 22.56 -50.78
C PRO A 109 22.46 23.19 -51.84
N GLU A 110 22.97 24.32 -52.33
CA GLU A 110 22.58 25.11 -53.49
C GLU A 110 22.53 24.28 -54.78
N ASN A 111 21.47 24.48 -55.56
CA ASN A 111 21.28 24.29 -57.01
C ASN A 111 22.05 23.19 -57.78
N ALA A 112 21.31 22.35 -58.51
CA ALA A 112 21.67 21.93 -59.87
C ALA A 112 20.41 21.46 -60.66
N PRO A 113 20.41 21.58 -62.01
CA PRO A 113 19.23 21.94 -62.79
C PRO A 113 18.41 20.74 -63.29
N ALA A 114 17.17 21.03 -63.67
CA ALA A 114 16.29 20.13 -64.40
C ALA A 114 16.76 19.97 -65.86
N LEU A 115 16.99 18.73 -66.29
CA LEU A 115 16.82 18.24 -67.66
C LEU A 115 16.40 16.77 -67.63
#